data_AF-A0A4Q7DK53-F1
#
_entry.id   AF-A0A4Q7DK53-F1
#
_cell.length_a   1.000
_cell.length_b   1.000
_cell.length_c   1.000
_cell.angle_alpha   90.00
_cell.angle_beta   90.00
_cell.angle_gamma   90.00
#
_symmetry.space_group_name_H-M   'P 1'
#
loop_
_entity.id
_entity.type
_entity.pdbx_description
1 polymer ?
#
loop_
_entity_poly.entity_id
_entity_poly.type
_entity_poly.pdbx_seq_one_letter_code
_entity_poly.pdbx_strand_id
1 'polypeptide(L)'
;MMADTQTRMAPLSDDKAQQVENDLTTALLQYYSAHYCKPGFKEFLATVPSKSLSSDHEYFNGKGSYVDLPPVMAKIEQVAERFYMLFQHHTTKTRPSDTGLIGVIKGASLLSYNYLLQFETMAFYGLDTRTERTVNQISSPESLNFMFNKLNAVNQTNLFFVTEIPVVYQNLNPFTKMLQFFNKHTCLKSLYQKIEKDPIEQSNTDLSTDGVDEWSYTTHVAERNHIIQKFVANFVKSKGKKVIFLGGDVHSAGAGEVIDSSTGETQIFQLTSSALTSSPVPGFIVGLKRVISWFQKQEQFGAGLVDKITGYKKVSDGKESREIALNNWLELESVAGQIYPSLWCLPSENASLERWLPKGWVSLLDDMPLVVRS
;
A
#
# COMPACT_ATOMS: atom_id res chain seq x y z
N MET A 1 -7.56 -25.94 -34.43
CA MET A 1 -7.65 -26.68 -33.17
C MET A 1 -6.25 -26.78 -32.59
N MET A 2 -5.81 -25.79 -31.81
CA MET A 2 -4.63 -25.94 -30.97
C MET A 2 -5.13 -26.52 -29.64
N ALA A 3 -4.63 -27.69 -29.29
CA ALA A 3 -4.97 -28.36 -28.05
C ALA A 3 -4.41 -27.54 -26.89
N ASP A 4 -5.32 -27.03 -26.07
CA ASP A 4 -5.03 -26.38 -24.80
C ASP A 4 -4.73 -27.48 -23.76
N THR A 5 -3.50 -28.01 -23.82
CA THR A 5 -2.96 -28.88 -22.76
C THR A 5 -2.19 -28.02 -21.76
N GLN A 6 -2.89 -27.13 -21.07
CA GLN A 6 -2.46 -26.77 -19.72
C GLN A 6 -2.71 -27.99 -18.83
N THR A 7 -1.66 -28.73 -18.51
CA THR A 7 -1.69 -29.79 -17.52
C THR A 7 -2.10 -29.18 -16.17
N ARG A 8 -3.40 -29.16 -15.87
CA ARG A 8 -3.89 -28.75 -14.54
C ARG A 8 -3.19 -29.65 -13.52
N MET A 9 -2.34 -29.04 -12.69
CA MET A 9 -1.68 -29.74 -11.60
C MET A 9 -2.74 -30.44 -10.74
N ALA A 10 -2.52 -31.72 -10.45
CA ALA A 10 -3.45 -32.49 -9.63
C ALA A 10 -3.65 -31.80 -8.27
N PRO A 11 -4.88 -31.80 -7.71
CA PRO A 11 -5.13 -31.24 -6.39
C PRO A 11 -4.29 -31.97 -5.33
N LEU A 12 -4.02 -31.28 -4.22
CA LEU A 12 -3.41 -31.90 -3.05
C LEU A 12 -4.30 -33.07 -2.56
N SER A 13 -3.68 -34.19 -2.21
CA SER A 13 -4.41 -35.23 -1.46
C SER A 13 -4.79 -34.69 -0.08
N ASP A 14 -5.88 -35.20 0.48
CA ASP A 14 -6.40 -34.73 1.77
C ASP A 14 -5.35 -34.78 2.89
N ASP A 15 -4.56 -35.86 2.97
CA ASP A 15 -3.47 -36.00 3.94
C ASP A 15 -2.41 -34.89 3.82
N LYS A 16 -2.04 -34.52 2.59
CA LYS A 16 -1.06 -33.44 2.35
C LYS A 16 -1.66 -32.08 2.64
N ALA A 17 -2.93 -31.86 2.27
CA ALA A 17 -3.62 -30.62 2.58
C ALA A 17 -3.76 -30.41 4.09
N GLN A 18 -4.03 -31.48 4.84
CA GLN A 18 -4.09 -31.46 6.30
C GLN A 18 -2.71 -31.21 6.93
N GLN A 19 -1.67 -31.86 6.41
CA GLN A 19 -0.30 -31.62 6.86
C GLN A 19 0.10 -30.15 6.68
N VAL A 20 -0.12 -29.59 5.48
CA VAL A 20 0.15 -28.17 5.19
C VAL A 20 -0.63 -27.26 6.14
N GLU A 21 -1.89 -27.56 6.43
CA GLU A 21 -2.67 -26.78 7.40
C GLU A 21 -2.05 -26.80 8.79
N ASN A 22 -1.67 -27.98 9.30
CA ASN A 22 -1.12 -28.13 10.63
C ASN A 22 0.22 -27.39 10.78
N ASP A 23 1.09 -27.53 9.79
CA ASP A 23 2.42 -26.91 9.77
C ASP A 23 2.28 -25.38 9.71
N LEU A 24 1.46 -24.86 8.80
CA LEU A 24 1.21 -23.41 8.68
C LEU A 24 0.50 -22.83 9.90
N THR A 25 -0.44 -23.57 10.49
CA THR A 25 -1.13 -23.12 11.71
C THR A 25 -0.13 -22.92 12.84
N THR A 26 0.79 -23.87 13.01
CA THR A 26 1.84 -23.79 14.02
C THR A 26 2.76 -22.62 13.74
N ALA A 27 3.25 -22.50 12.50
CA ALA A 27 4.17 -21.45 12.10
C ALA A 27 3.56 -20.04 12.23
N LEU A 28 2.34 -19.83 11.71
CA LEU A 28 1.66 -18.54 11.78
C LEU A 28 1.28 -18.16 13.20
N LEU A 29 0.81 -19.11 14.03
CA LEU A 29 0.53 -18.83 15.43
C LEU A 29 1.79 -18.36 16.16
N GLN A 30 2.92 -19.04 15.95
CA GLN A 30 4.20 -18.64 16.54
C GLN A 30 4.64 -17.27 16.02
N TYR A 31 4.57 -17.04 14.70
CA TYR A 31 4.98 -15.80 14.05
C TYR A 31 4.17 -14.61 14.58
N TYR A 32 2.84 -14.67 14.49
CA TYR A 32 1.97 -13.59 14.95
C TYR A 32 2.12 -13.36 16.46
N SER A 33 2.16 -14.43 17.27
CA SER A 33 2.31 -14.30 18.73
C SER A 33 3.65 -13.64 19.09
N ALA A 34 4.74 -14.01 18.41
CA ALA A 34 6.05 -13.40 18.63
C ALA A 34 6.05 -11.92 18.24
N HIS A 35 5.44 -11.55 17.11
CA HIS A 35 5.36 -10.16 16.67
C HIS A 35 4.50 -9.29 17.59
N TYR A 36 3.31 -9.76 17.99
CA TYR A 36 2.41 -9.03 18.90
C TYR A 36 2.97 -8.93 20.32
N CYS A 37 3.89 -9.81 20.71
CA CYS A 37 4.58 -9.74 22.00
C CYS A 37 5.85 -8.87 21.99
N LYS A 38 6.24 -8.26 20.86
CA LYS A 38 7.43 -7.39 20.83
C LYS A 38 7.25 -6.20 21.78
N PRO A 39 8.26 -5.89 22.62
CA PRO A 39 8.25 -4.68 23.43
C PRO A 39 8.08 -3.42 22.56
N GLY A 40 7.40 -2.42 23.08
CA GLY A 40 6.96 -1.23 22.36
C GLY A 40 5.68 -1.47 21.55
N PHE A 41 5.65 -2.52 20.72
CA PHE A 41 4.48 -2.81 19.88
C PHE A 41 3.27 -3.27 20.69
N LYS A 42 3.49 -4.17 21.66
CA LYS A 42 2.44 -4.63 22.58
C LYS A 42 1.85 -3.47 23.38
N GLU A 43 2.71 -2.61 23.94
CA GLU A 43 2.31 -1.45 24.74
C GLU A 43 1.55 -0.43 23.89
N PHE A 44 1.99 -0.21 22.64
CA PHE A 44 1.29 0.64 21.69
C PHE A 44 -0.12 0.10 21.38
N LEU A 45 -0.24 -1.17 20.99
CA LEU A 45 -1.54 -1.78 20.69
C LEU A 45 -2.47 -1.85 21.91
N ALA A 46 -1.92 -1.91 23.12
CA ALA A 46 -2.72 -1.87 24.35
C ALA A 46 -3.31 -0.49 24.67
N THR A 47 -2.81 0.58 24.04
CA THR A 47 -3.18 1.97 24.37
C THR A 47 -3.74 2.76 23.19
N VAL A 48 -3.41 2.36 21.96
CA VAL A 48 -3.82 3.06 20.74
C VAL A 48 -4.75 2.18 19.92
N PRO A 49 -6.01 2.61 19.67
CA PRO A 49 -6.89 1.91 18.75
C PRO A 49 -6.28 1.85 17.35
N SER A 50 -6.21 0.66 16.78
CA SER A 50 -5.68 0.42 15.44
C SER A 50 -6.72 -0.26 14.54
N LYS A 51 -6.60 -0.03 13.24
CA LYS A 51 -7.38 -0.71 12.21
C LYS A 51 -6.45 -1.08 11.06
N SER A 52 -6.31 -2.37 10.81
CA SER A 52 -5.43 -2.89 9.77
C SER A 52 -6.11 -2.93 8.40
N LEU A 53 -5.33 -2.85 7.34
CA LEU A 53 -5.73 -3.12 5.96
C LEU A 53 -4.97 -4.35 5.46
N SER A 54 -5.55 -5.10 4.51
CA SER A 54 -4.87 -6.30 3.98
C SER A 54 -3.67 -5.89 3.15
N SER A 55 -2.56 -6.60 3.30
CA SER A 55 -1.44 -6.65 2.37
C SER A 55 -1.27 -8.08 1.83
N ASP A 56 -0.46 -8.25 0.79
CA ASP A 56 -0.02 -9.56 0.33
C ASP A 56 0.87 -10.27 1.34
N HIS A 57 1.66 -9.53 2.11
CA HIS A 57 2.55 -10.06 3.14
C HIS A 57 1.81 -10.79 4.29
N GLU A 58 0.51 -10.61 4.43
CA GLU A 58 -0.34 -11.47 5.28
C GLU A 58 -0.47 -12.91 4.78
N TYR A 59 -0.16 -13.16 3.50
CA TYR A 59 -0.34 -14.44 2.82
C TYR A 59 0.97 -14.94 2.21
N PHE A 60 1.43 -14.28 1.15
CA PHE A 60 2.68 -14.52 0.42
C PHE A 60 2.92 -13.36 -0.55
N ASN A 61 4.19 -13.02 -0.80
CA ASN A 61 4.60 -11.90 -1.64
C ASN A 61 3.97 -11.95 -3.03
N GLY A 62 3.29 -10.88 -3.44
CA GLY A 62 2.60 -10.73 -4.72
C GLY A 62 1.25 -11.44 -4.82
N LYS A 63 0.54 -11.72 -3.71
CA LYS A 63 -0.80 -12.32 -3.75
C LYS A 63 -1.73 -11.60 -4.73
N GLY A 64 -2.29 -12.36 -5.66
CA GLY A 64 -3.19 -11.88 -6.72
C GLY A 64 -2.49 -11.49 -8.02
N SER A 65 -1.15 -11.45 -8.03
CA SER A 65 -0.34 -10.95 -9.16
C SER A 65 0.35 -12.07 -9.97
N TYR A 66 0.05 -13.33 -9.67
CA TYR A 66 0.54 -14.50 -10.41
C TYR A 66 -0.57 -15.23 -11.18
N VAL A 67 -0.17 -15.89 -12.26
CA VAL A 67 -0.99 -16.89 -12.98
C VAL A 67 -0.56 -18.30 -12.59
N ASP A 68 -1.47 -19.26 -12.72
CA ASP A 68 -1.17 -20.70 -12.64
C ASP A 68 -0.45 -21.16 -11.34
N LEU A 69 -0.84 -20.60 -10.19
CA LEU A 69 -0.29 -21.01 -8.89
C LEU A 69 -0.59 -22.48 -8.58
N PRO A 70 0.36 -23.22 -7.97
CA PRO A 70 0.15 -24.61 -7.62
C PRO A 70 -0.94 -24.75 -6.54
N PRO A 71 -1.67 -25.89 -6.46
CA PRO A 71 -2.79 -26.07 -5.53
C PRO A 71 -2.47 -25.82 -4.05
N VAL A 72 -1.21 -25.95 -3.65
CA VAL A 72 -0.75 -25.64 -2.29
C VAL A 72 -0.93 -24.17 -1.90
N MET A 73 -0.84 -23.24 -2.86
CA MET A 73 -0.98 -21.81 -2.59
C MET A 73 -2.40 -21.46 -2.14
N ALA A 74 -3.42 -22.11 -2.69
CA ALA A 74 -4.80 -21.94 -2.23
C ALA A 74 -4.98 -22.37 -0.76
N LYS A 75 -4.27 -23.43 -0.34
CA LYS A 75 -4.28 -23.87 1.06
C LYS A 75 -3.53 -22.89 1.97
N ILE A 76 -2.38 -22.38 1.51
CA ILE A 76 -1.64 -21.32 2.21
C ILE A 76 -2.53 -20.10 2.43
N GLU A 77 -3.17 -19.60 1.37
CA GLU A 77 -4.07 -18.45 1.44
C GLU A 77 -5.20 -18.69 2.44
N GLN A 78 -5.86 -19.85 2.39
CA GLN A 78 -6.97 -20.16 3.29
C GLN A 78 -6.56 -20.08 4.77
N VAL A 79 -5.40 -20.65 5.12
CA VAL A 79 -4.89 -20.67 6.50
C VAL A 79 -4.38 -19.29 6.90
N ALA A 80 -3.64 -18.61 6.03
CA ALA A 80 -3.13 -17.27 6.26
C ALA A 80 -4.25 -16.27 6.52
N GLU A 81 -5.32 -16.29 5.72
CA GLU A 81 -6.49 -15.44 5.91
C GLU A 81 -7.18 -15.68 7.27
N ARG A 82 -7.16 -16.91 7.80
CA ARG A 82 -7.69 -17.20 9.15
C ARG A 82 -6.88 -16.46 10.22
N PHE A 83 -5.56 -16.44 10.10
CA PHE A 83 -4.68 -15.73 11.03
C PHE A 83 -4.74 -14.21 10.85
N TYR A 84 -4.85 -13.73 9.61
CA TYR A 84 -5.13 -12.33 9.32
C TYR A 84 -6.38 -11.85 10.04
N MET A 85 -7.51 -12.56 9.88
CA MET A 85 -8.77 -12.19 10.54
C MET A 85 -8.65 -12.24 12.07
N LEU A 86 -7.93 -13.22 12.61
CA LEU A 86 -7.75 -13.38 14.05
C LEU A 86 -6.88 -12.28 14.66
N PHE A 87 -5.70 -12.01 14.11
CA PHE A 87 -4.74 -11.09 14.71
C PHE A 87 -4.95 -9.64 14.29
N GLN A 88 -5.26 -9.39 13.01
CA GLN A 88 -5.39 -8.02 12.50
C GLN A 88 -6.79 -7.42 12.73
N HIS A 89 -7.83 -8.25 12.76
CA HIS A 89 -9.22 -7.80 12.91
C HIS A 89 -9.94 -8.34 14.13
N HIS A 90 -9.30 -9.20 14.94
CA HIS A 90 -9.89 -9.81 16.13
C HIS A 90 -11.26 -10.47 15.86
N THR A 91 -11.41 -11.13 14.71
CA THR A 91 -12.67 -11.77 14.29
C THR A 91 -12.40 -13.02 13.44
N THR A 92 -13.46 -13.59 12.87
CA THR A 92 -13.42 -14.70 11.92
C THR A 92 -14.06 -14.31 10.59
N LYS A 93 -13.80 -15.09 9.54
CA LYS A 93 -14.44 -14.90 8.21
C LYS A 93 -15.97 -14.96 8.25
N THR A 94 -16.54 -15.60 9.26
CA THR A 94 -17.98 -15.75 9.46
C THR A 94 -18.60 -14.60 10.24
N ARG A 95 -17.79 -13.72 10.85
CA ARG A 95 -18.24 -12.61 11.71
C ARG A 95 -17.54 -11.27 11.39
N PRO A 96 -17.20 -10.95 10.12
CA PRO A 96 -16.42 -9.74 9.84
C PRO A 96 -17.18 -8.44 10.19
N SER A 97 -18.52 -8.47 10.12
CA SER A 97 -19.37 -7.34 10.49
C SER A 97 -19.26 -6.94 11.96
N ASP A 98 -18.92 -7.88 12.85
CA ASP A 98 -18.84 -7.64 14.30
C ASP A 98 -17.71 -6.64 14.65
N THR A 99 -16.74 -6.46 13.75
CA THR A 99 -15.59 -5.56 13.92
C THR A 99 -15.59 -4.40 12.92
N GLY A 100 -16.78 -4.13 12.33
CA GLY A 100 -16.99 -3.00 11.43
C GLY A 100 -16.42 -3.18 10.03
N LEU A 101 -16.07 -4.41 9.63
CA LEU A 101 -15.72 -4.69 8.24
C LEU A 101 -16.97 -4.68 7.36
N ILE A 102 -16.81 -4.14 6.16
CA ILE A 102 -17.88 -3.94 5.18
C ILE A 102 -17.41 -4.39 3.80
N GLY A 103 -18.36 -4.74 2.95
CA GLY A 103 -18.09 -5.13 1.56
C GLY A 103 -19.33 -5.69 0.90
N VAL A 104 -19.17 -6.13 -0.35
CA VAL A 104 -20.21 -6.88 -1.05
C VAL A 104 -20.35 -8.25 -0.38
N ILE A 105 -21.58 -8.65 -0.05
CA ILE A 105 -21.86 -10.00 0.47
C ILE A 105 -22.09 -10.92 -0.73
N LYS A 106 -21.30 -12.00 -0.85
CA LYS A 106 -21.52 -13.08 -1.81
C LYS A 106 -21.77 -14.39 -1.05
N GLY A 107 -22.98 -14.92 -1.15
CA GLY A 107 -23.39 -16.06 -0.34
C GLY A 107 -23.41 -15.70 1.14
N ALA A 108 -22.66 -16.46 1.96
CA ALA A 108 -22.60 -16.28 3.41
C ALA A 108 -21.42 -15.42 3.90
N SER A 109 -20.57 -14.92 2.99
CA SER A 109 -19.32 -14.24 3.34
C SER A 109 -19.18 -12.88 2.65
N LEU A 110 -18.36 -12.00 3.23
CA LEU A 110 -17.90 -10.81 2.53
C LEU A 110 -16.96 -11.20 1.39
N LEU A 111 -17.09 -10.48 0.28
CA LEU A 111 -16.20 -10.59 -0.88
C LEU A 111 -14.86 -9.88 -0.64
N SER A 112 -14.83 -8.87 0.24
CA SER A 112 -13.64 -8.12 0.62
C SER A 112 -13.78 -7.53 2.03
N TYR A 113 -12.65 -7.31 2.69
CA TYR A 113 -12.55 -6.85 4.08
C TYR A 113 -12.29 -5.34 4.18
N ASN A 114 -13.18 -4.53 3.61
CA ASN A 114 -13.07 -3.06 3.65
C ASN A 114 -13.54 -2.50 5.00
N TYR A 115 -13.29 -1.22 5.25
CA TYR A 115 -13.88 -0.51 6.39
C TYR A 115 -14.20 0.95 6.06
N LEU A 116 -15.10 1.55 6.84
CA LEU A 116 -15.38 2.98 6.83
C LEU A 116 -15.36 3.51 8.27
N LEU A 117 -14.33 4.28 8.62
CA LEU A 117 -14.23 4.98 9.89
C LEU A 117 -14.66 6.43 9.69
N GLN A 118 -15.51 6.94 10.58
CA GLN A 118 -16.03 8.31 10.50
C GLN A 118 -15.77 9.03 11.82
N PHE A 119 -15.11 10.17 11.71
CA PHE A 119 -14.87 11.13 12.76
C PHE A 119 -15.62 12.43 12.43
N GLU A 120 -15.49 13.45 13.25
CA GLU A 120 -16.24 14.71 13.10
C GLU A 120 -16.03 15.35 11.71
N THR A 121 -14.78 15.49 11.28
CA THR A 121 -14.42 16.16 10.01
C THR A 121 -13.73 15.24 9.00
N MET A 122 -13.47 13.99 9.38
CA MET A 122 -12.66 13.05 8.60
C MET A 122 -13.37 11.71 8.44
N ALA A 123 -13.34 11.14 7.24
CA ALA A 123 -13.75 9.77 7.01
C ALA A 123 -12.65 8.99 6.30
N PHE A 124 -12.34 7.78 6.79
CA PHE A 124 -11.34 6.89 6.23
C PHE A 124 -12.04 5.68 5.62
N TYR A 125 -11.82 5.45 4.33
CA TYR A 125 -12.26 4.23 3.65
C TYR A 125 -11.03 3.40 3.31
N GLY A 126 -10.86 2.27 4.02
CA GLY A 126 -9.83 1.28 3.70
C GLY A 126 -10.36 0.29 2.68
N LEU A 127 -9.73 0.23 1.51
CA LEU A 127 -10.08 -0.71 0.44
C LEU A 127 -9.17 -1.93 0.51
N ASP A 128 -9.76 -3.11 0.67
CA ASP A 128 -9.05 -4.38 0.52
C ASP A 128 -8.70 -4.59 -0.95
N THR A 129 -7.39 -4.56 -1.23
CA THR A 129 -6.82 -4.70 -2.57
C THR A 129 -6.24 -6.08 -2.85
N ARG A 130 -6.54 -7.09 -2.01
CA ARG A 130 -5.91 -8.43 -2.07
C ARG A 130 -6.89 -9.58 -2.19
N THR A 131 -8.08 -9.48 -1.62
CA THR A 131 -9.06 -10.59 -1.67
C THR A 131 -9.62 -10.81 -3.08
N GLU A 132 -9.86 -9.72 -3.82
CA GLU A 132 -10.46 -9.77 -5.17
C GLU A 132 -9.43 -9.62 -6.30
N ARG A 133 -8.15 -9.48 -5.95
CA ARG A 133 -7.09 -9.18 -6.91
C ARG A 133 -6.80 -10.37 -7.82
N THR A 134 -6.60 -10.05 -9.09
CA THR A 134 -6.10 -10.90 -10.16
C THR A 134 -5.10 -10.10 -10.98
N VAL A 135 -4.37 -10.77 -11.88
CA VAL A 135 -3.43 -10.11 -12.81
C VAL A 135 -4.05 -9.01 -13.68
N ASN A 136 -5.38 -8.99 -13.82
CA ASN A 136 -6.11 -8.03 -14.66
C ASN A 136 -6.99 -7.04 -13.88
N GLN A 137 -7.12 -7.20 -12.56
CA GLN A 137 -8.07 -6.44 -11.74
C GLN A 137 -7.64 -6.43 -10.28
N ILE A 138 -7.71 -5.30 -9.60
CA ILE A 138 -7.44 -5.19 -8.16
C ILE A 138 -8.73 -5.35 -7.36
N SER A 139 -9.79 -4.64 -7.73
CA SER A 139 -11.11 -4.69 -7.09
C SER A 139 -12.21 -4.88 -8.14
N SER A 140 -13.23 -5.66 -7.81
CA SER A 140 -14.35 -5.85 -8.72
C SER A 140 -15.16 -4.57 -8.93
N PRO A 141 -15.80 -4.39 -10.09
CA PRO A 141 -16.73 -3.29 -10.31
C PRO A 141 -17.83 -3.23 -9.24
N GLU A 142 -18.31 -4.37 -8.73
CA GLU A 142 -19.29 -4.44 -7.66
C GLU A 142 -18.77 -3.83 -6.36
N SER A 143 -17.53 -4.15 -5.97
CA SER A 143 -16.89 -3.62 -4.76
C SER A 143 -16.55 -2.13 -4.89
N LEU A 144 -16.10 -1.67 -6.06
CA LEU A 144 -15.88 -0.25 -6.32
C LEU A 144 -17.19 0.55 -6.27
N ASN A 145 -18.27 0.01 -6.85
CA ASN A 145 -19.60 0.63 -6.76
C ASN A 145 -20.11 0.68 -5.32
N PHE A 146 -19.92 -0.41 -4.54
CA PHE A 146 -20.25 -0.44 -3.12
C PHE A 146 -19.51 0.66 -2.34
N MET A 147 -18.19 0.78 -2.55
CA MET A 147 -17.36 1.82 -1.94
C MET A 147 -17.88 3.22 -2.26
N PHE A 148 -18.07 3.55 -3.54
CA PHE A 148 -18.52 4.88 -3.94
C PHE A 148 -19.92 5.20 -3.41
N ASN A 149 -20.81 4.21 -3.32
CA ASN A 149 -22.13 4.40 -2.71
C ASN A 149 -22.02 4.70 -1.21
N LYS A 150 -21.15 4.00 -0.48
CA LYS A 150 -20.89 4.30 0.94
C LYS A 150 -20.29 5.70 1.14
N LEU A 151 -19.25 6.03 0.37
CA LEU A 151 -18.61 7.35 0.41
C LEU A 151 -19.55 8.49 0.01
N ASN A 152 -20.53 8.24 -0.86
CA ASN A 152 -21.52 9.25 -1.23
C ASN A 152 -22.42 9.69 -0.08
N ALA A 153 -22.65 8.82 0.90
CA ALA A 153 -23.44 9.10 2.09
C ALA A 153 -22.63 9.77 3.22
N VAL A 154 -21.31 9.95 3.04
CA VAL A 154 -20.41 10.55 4.05
C VAL A 154 -20.51 12.07 4.02
N ASN A 155 -20.74 12.68 5.18
CA ASN A 155 -20.91 14.13 5.31
C ASN A 155 -19.59 14.87 5.56
N GLN A 156 -18.56 14.18 6.05
CA GLN A 156 -17.25 14.70 6.43
C GLN A 156 -16.56 15.45 5.28
N THR A 157 -15.92 16.57 5.60
CA THR A 157 -15.26 17.44 4.62
C THR A 157 -13.96 16.86 4.08
N ASN A 158 -13.25 16.06 4.88
CA ASN A 158 -12.03 15.36 4.50
C ASN A 158 -12.32 13.87 4.28
N LEU A 159 -12.00 13.38 3.09
CA LEU A 159 -12.08 11.96 2.75
C LEU A 159 -10.66 11.40 2.58
N PHE A 160 -10.37 10.36 3.35
CA PHE A 160 -9.16 9.58 3.25
C PHE A 160 -9.47 8.25 2.58
N PHE A 161 -8.79 7.99 1.46
CA PHE A 161 -8.83 6.70 0.79
C PHE A 161 -7.54 5.96 1.13
N VAL A 162 -7.67 4.85 1.85
CA VAL A 162 -6.53 4.08 2.35
C VAL A 162 -6.40 2.83 1.49
N THR A 163 -5.26 2.71 0.82
CA THR A 163 -4.87 1.52 0.05
C THR A 163 -3.54 1.01 0.56
N GLU A 164 -3.28 -0.27 0.33
CA GLU A 164 -1.99 -0.86 0.65
C GLU A 164 -0.86 -0.20 -0.15
N ILE A 165 -0.99 -0.19 -1.48
CA ILE A 165 -0.02 0.41 -2.40
C ILE A 165 -0.51 1.81 -2.80
N PRO A 166 0.36 2.83 -2.87
CA PRO A 166 -0.01 4.16 -3.30
C PRO A 166 -0.57 4.17 -4.73
N VAL A 167 -1.68 4.88 -4.92
CA VAL A 167 -2.37 4.99 -6.22
C VAL A 167 -1.61 5.95 -7.15
N VAL A 168 -1.01 7.01 -6.57
CA VAL A 168 -0.21 8.00 -7.30
C VAL A 168 1.22 7.94 -6.79
N TYR A 169 2.08 7.21 -7.49
CA TYR A 169 3.48 7.03 -7.08
C TYR A 169 4.42 7.13 -8.28
N GLN A 170 5.72 7.14 -8.02
CA GLN A 170 6.72 7.10 -9.09
C GLN A 170 6.50 5.87 -9.96
N ASN A 171 6.29 6.06 -11.27
CA ASN A 171 6.06 4.96 -12.19
C ASN A 171 7.31 4.05 -12.25
N LEU A 172 7.23 2.82 -11.75
CA LEU A 172 8.37 1.92 -11.76
C LEU A 172 8.57 1.16 -13.06
N ASN A 173 7.63 1.20 -14.03
CA ASN A 173 7.75 0.44 -15.28
C ASN A 173 9.07 0.66 -16.03
N PRO A 174 9.60 1.90 -16.18
CA PRO A 174 10.89 2.10 -16.85
C PRO A 174 12.05 1.49 -16.06
N PHE A 175 11.98 1.52 -14.73
CA PHE A 175 12.97 0.91 -13.86
C PHE A 175 12.93 -0.62 -13.98
N THR A 176 11.75 -1.24 -13.92
CA THR A 176 11.57 -2.69 -14.11
C THR A 176 12.05 -3.13 -15.50
N LYS A 177 11.74 -2.39 -16.57
CA LYS A 177 12.23 -2.69 -17.93
C LYS A 177 13.76 -2.62 -18.04
N MET A 178 14.38 -1.63 -17.39
CA MET A 178 15.83 -1.50 -17.34
C MET A 178 16.47 -2.65 -16.56
N LEU A 179 15.89 -3.07 -15.43
CA LEU A 179 16.37 -4.24 -14.68
C LEU A 179 16.25 -5.53 -15.50
N GLN A 180 15.12 -5.73 -16.18
CA GLN A 180 14.95 -6.86 -17.10
C GLN A 180 16.00 -6.85 -18.23
N PHE A 181 16.34 -5.67 -18.76
CA PHE A 181 17.43 -5.52 -19.71
C PHE A 181 18.78 -5.93 -19.09
N PHE A 182 19.12 -5.44 -17.89
CA PHE A 182 20.36 -5.82 -17.20
C PHE A 182 20.46 -7.33 -16.92
N ASN A 183 19.36 -7.99 -16.56
CA ASN A 183 19.32 -9.44 -16.35
C ASN A 183 19.57 -10.21 -17.66
N LYS A 184 19.01 -9.73 -18.78
CA LYS A 184 19.16 -10.37 -20.10
C LYS A 184 20.55 -10.21 -20.72
N HIS A 185 21.32 -9.19 -20.33
CA HIS A 185 22.64 -8.92 -20.91
C HIS A 185 23.79 -9.34 -19.99
N THR A 186 24.58 -10.32 -20.42
CA THR A 186 25.68 -10.94 -19.65
C THR A 186 26.67 -9.93 -19.07
N CYS A 187 26.97 -8.84 -19.81
CA CYS A 187 27.88 -7.78 -19.37
C CYS A 187 27.33 -6.93 -18.21
N LEU A 188 26.01 -6.90 -18.00
CA LEU A 188 25.32 -6.14 -16.96
C LEU A 188 24.72 -7.05 -15.89
N LYS A 189 24.84 -8.37 -16.05
CA LYS A 189 24.34 -9.36 -15.09
C LYS A 189 24.99 -9.23 -13.71
N SER A 190 26.24 -8.78 -13.63
CA SER A 190 26.91 -8.51 -12.36
C SER A 190 26.35 -7.26 -11.64
N LEU A 191 25.86 -6.27 -12.40
CA LEU A 191 25.14 -5.12 -11.86
C LEU A 191 23.74 -5.53 -11.38
N TYR A 192 23.01 -6.32 -12.18
CA TYR A 192 21.73 -6.92 -11.79
C TYR A 192 21.87 -7.75 -10.50
N GLN A 193 22.86 -8.65 -10.45
CA GLN A 193 23.12 -9.47 -9.26
C GLN A 193 23.53 -8.64 -8.04
N LYS A 194 24.23 -7.51 -8.20
CA LYS A 194 24.53 -6.61 -7.06
C LYS A 194 23.29 -5.89 -6.54
N ILE A 195 22.37 -5.53 -7.44
CA ILE A 195 21.08 -4.93 -7.08
C ILE A 195 20.19 -5.98 -6.38
N GLU A 196 20.29 -7.24 -6.77
CA GLU A 196 19.50 -8.37 -6.25
C GLU A 196 20.11 -9.03 -4.98
N LYS A 197 21.43 -8.93 -4.75
CA LYS A 197 22.16 -9.68 -3.68
C LYS A 197 22.33 -8.94 -2.34
N ASP A 198 21.54 -7.91 -2.01
CA ASP A 198 21.65 -7.34 -0.66
C ASP A 198 21.18 -8.37 0.41
N PRO A 199 21.98 -8.70 1.44
CA PRO A 199 21.93 -10.02 2.10
C PRO A 199 20.87 -10.20 3.20
N ILE A 200 19.76 -9.46 3.19
CA ILE A 200 18.73 -9.60 4.24
C ILE A 200 17.45 -10.29 3.74
N GLU A 201 17.15 -10.32 2.44
CA GLU A 201 15.91 -10.99 1.98
C GLU A 201 16.08 -11.74 0.66
N GLN A 202 16.66 -12.95 0.72
CA GLN A 202 16.46 -13.98 -0.30
C GLN A 202 15.00 -14.50 -0.36
N SER A 203 14.02 -13.76 0.17
CA SER A 203 12.61 -14.18 0.16
C SER A 203 11.58 -13.20 -0.39
N ASN A 204 11.82 -11.88 -0.53
CA ASN A 204 10.68 -10.99 -0.88
C ASN A 204 10.94 -9.82 -1.85
N THR A 205 12.14 -9.52 -2.33
CA THR A 205 12.33 -8.45 -3.33
C THR A 205 12.51 -9.01 -4.73
N ASP A 206 11.46 -9.63 -5.28
CA ASP A 206 11.42 -9.89 -6.71
C ASP A 206 10.95 -8.61 -7.40
N LEU A 207 11.89 -7.73 -7.74
CA LEU A 207 11.64 -6.43 -8.40
C LEU A 207 10.81 -6.56 -9.69
N SER A 208 10.67 -7.78 -10.22
CA SER A 208 9.80 -8.11 -11.35
C SER A 208 8.33 -8.31 -10.94
N THR A 209 8.05 -8.82 -9.73
CA THR A 209 6.70 -8.99 -9.18
C THR A 209 6.17 -7.67 -8.62
N ASP A 210 7.01 -6.88 -7.95
CA ASP A 210 6.60 -5.59 -7.37
C ASP A 210 6.07 -4.64 -8.47
N GLY A 211 6.69 -4.65 -9.65
CA GLY A 211 6.26 -3.83 -10.78
C GLY A 211 4.93 -4.24 -11.41
N VAL A 212 4.50 -5.51 -11.27
CA VAL A 212 3.17 -5.98 -11.71
C VAL A 212 2.10 -5.60 -10.68
N ASP A 213 2.50 -5.47 -9.43
CA ASP A 213 1.60 -5.25 -8.31
C ASP A 213 1.13 -3.80 -8.17
N GLU A 214 1.89 -2.85 -8.72
CA GLU A 214 1.59 -1.44 -8.69
C GLU A 214 0.35 -1.03 -9.50
N TRP A 215 -0.32 0.02 -9.03
CA TRP A 215 -1.39 0.69 -9.78
C TRP A 215 -0.92 1.27 -11.13
N SER A 216 0.39 1.53 -11.29
CA SER A 216 1.03 1.96 -12.54
C SER A 216 1.23 0.83 -13.56
N TYR A 217 1.01 -0.43 -13.17
CA TYR A 217 1.15 -1.54 -14.10
C TYR A 217 0.07 -1.50 -15.17
N THR A 218 0.44 -1.89 -16.40
CA THR A 218 -0.38 -1.64 -17.60
C THR A 218 -1.79 -2.22 -17.54
N THR A 219 -2.01 -3.34 -16.83
CA THR A 219 -3.34 -3.94 -16.67
C THR A 219 -4.21 -3.21 -15.64
N HIS A 220 -3.60 -2.51 -14.68
CA HIS A 220 -4.30 -1.81 -13.59
C HIS A 220 -4.56 -0.33 -13.86
N VAL A 221 -3.88 0.27 -14.86
CA VAL A 221 -4.01 1.69 -15.22
C VAL A 221 -5.46 2.10 -15.48
N ALA A 222 -6.26 1.26 -16.16
CA ALA A 222 -7.65 1.59 -16.44
C ALA A 222 -8.51 1.70 -15.16
N GLU A 223 -8.35 0.73 -14.25
CA GLU A 223 -9.03 0.72 -12.95
C GLU A 223 -8.58 1.88 -12.07
N ARG A 224 -7.26 2.12 -11.98
CA ARG A 224 -6.68 3.26 -11.27
C ARG A 224 -7.27 4.59 -11.74
N ASN A 225 -7.24 4.81 -13.05
CA ASN A 225 -7.71 6.04 -13.66
C ASN A 225 -9.21 6.23 -13.42
N HIS A 226 -9.99 5.15 -13.47
CA HIS A 226 -11.41 5.18 -13.13
C HIS A 226 -11.65 5.63 -11.68
N ILE A 227 -10.90 5.08 -10.72
CA ILE A 227 -10.99 5.45 -9.31
C ILE A 227 -10.65 6.93 -9.12
N ILE A 228 -9.53 7.40 -9.66
CA ILE A 228 -9.11 8.81 -9.57
C ILE A 228 -10.19 9.73 -10.16
N GLN A 229 -10.65 9.46 -11.38
CA GLN A 229 -11.68 10.28 -12.03
C GLN A 229 -12.98 10.31 -11.23
N LYS A 230 -13.41 9.19 -10.66
CA LYS A 230 -14.62 9.11 -9.81
C LYS A 230 -14.45 9.90 -8.52
N PHE A 231 -13.29 9.84 -7.87
CA PHE A 231 -13.03 10.65 -6.68
C PHE A 231 -13.09 12.14 -6.98
N VAL A 232 -12.44 12.58 -8.07
CA VAL A 232 -12.46 13.98 -8.50
C VAL A 232 -13.88 14.42 -8.86
N ALA A 233 -14.59 13.66 -9.69
CA ALA A 233 -15.93 14.05 -10.15
C ALA A 233 -16.97 14.04 -9.01
N ASN A 234 -16.98 13.02 -8.16
CA ASN A 234 -18.06 12.79 -7.19
C ASN A 234 -17.85 13.48 -5.83
N PHE A 235 -16.61 13.87 -5.49
CA PHE A 235 -16.32 14.41 -4.17
C PHE A 235 -15.61 15.76 -4.24
N VAL A 236 -14.57 15.89 -5.05
CA VAL A 236 -13.83 17.15 -5.17
C VAL A 236 -14.69 18.19 -5.91
N LYS A 237 -15.04 17.92 -7.16
CA LYS A 237 -15.76 18.89 -8.02
C LYS A 237 -17.23 19.06 -7.64
N SER A 238 -17.94 17.97 -7.31
CA SER A 238 -19.38 18.08 -7.01
C SER A 238 -19.73 18.43 -5.56
N LYS A 239 -18.86 18.09 -4.60
CA LYS A 239 -19.13 18.27 -3.16
C LYS A 239 -18.10 19.15 -2.44
N GLY A 240 -17.04 19.62 -3.12
CA GLY A 240 -16.00 20.45 -2.51
C GLY A 240 -15.21 19.75 -1.38
N LYS A 241 -15.20 18.41 -1.36
CA LYS A 241 -14.49 17.64 -0.32
C LYS A 241 -12.99 17.61 -0.61
N LYS A 242 -12.18 17.65 0.45
CA LYS A 242 -10.74 17.40 0.38
C LYS A 242 -10.50 15.89 0.33
N VAL A 243 -9.81 15.41 -0.70
CA VAL A 243 -9.54 13.98 -0.88
C VAL A 243 -8.03 13.72 -0.73
N ILE A 244 -7.68 12.81 0.17
CA ILE A 244 -6.30 12.43 0.48
C ILE A 244 -6.20 10.90 0.35
N PHE A 245 -5.30 10.44 -0.48
CA PHE A 245 -4.95 9.04 -0.63
C PHE A 245 -3.79 8.72 0.31
N LEU A 246 -3.91 7.62 1.04
CA LEU A 246 -2.89 7.08 1.92
C LEU A 246 -2.43 5.74 1.35
N GLY A 247 -1.12 5.55 1.24
CA GLY A 247 -0.51 4.33 0.74
C GLY A 247 0.74 3.93 1.51
N GLY A 248 1.14 2.68 1.38
CA GLY A 248 2.32 2.08 2.00
C GLY A 248 3.00 1.08 1.07
N ASP A 249 3.53 -0.02 1.64
CA ASP A 249 4.10 -1.19 0.95
C ASP A 249 5.40 -0.96 0.14
N VAL A 250 5.63 0.24 -0.39
CA VAL A 250 6.80 0.58 -1.23
C VAL A 250 8.14 0.79 -0.48
N HIS A 251 8.22 0.36 0.78
CA HIS A 251 9.39 0.44 1.69
C HIS A 251 10.07 1.82 1.76
N SER A 252 9.32 2.88 1.50
CA SER A 252 9.78 4.26 1.49
C SER A 252 8.62 5.21 1.71
N ALA A 253 8.92 6.46 2.03
CA ALA A 253 7.92 7.53 2.06
C ALA A 253 8.00 8.41 0.81
N GLY A 254 6.86 8.88 0.35
CA GLY A 254 6.72 9.77 -0.80
C GLY A 254 5.45 10.61 -0.70
N ALA A 255 5.38 11.66 -1.50
CA ALA A 255 4.19 12.50 -1.60
C ALA A 255 3.98 12.95 -3.03
N GLY A 256 2.72 13.06 -3.43
CA GLY A 256 2.32 13.46 -4.77
C GLY A 256 0.93 14.06 -4.81
N GLU A 257 0.55 14.53 -5.99
CA GLU A 257 -0.71 15.20 -6.24
C GLU A 257 -1.29 14.70 -7.57
N VAL A 258 -2.61 14.62 -7.63
CA VAL A 258 -3.36 14.67 -8.90
C VAL A 258 -3.77 16.12 -9.12
N ILE A 259 -3.37 16.71 -10.23
CA ILE A 259 -3.70 18.09 -10.58
C ILE A 259 -4.55 18.15 -11.84
N ASP A 260 -5.40 19.18 -11.95
CA ASP A 260 -6.03 19.54 -13.22
C ASP A 260 -4.99 20.28 -14.08
N SER A 261 -4.61 19.70 -15.22
CA SER A 261 -3.55 20.24 -16.09
C SER A 261 -3.86 21.62 -16.67
N SER A 262 -5.13 22.02 -16.71
CA SER A 262 -5.55 23.32 -17.24
C SER A 262 -5.41 24.46 -16.24
N THR A 263 -5.62 24.18 -14.94
CA THR A 263 -5.58 25.19 -13.87
C THR A 263 -4.34 25.07 -12.97
N GLY A 264 -3.72 23.89 -12.94
CA GLY A 264 -2.66 23.54 -11.99
C GLY A 264 -3.18 23.25 -10.57
N GLU A 265 -4.49 23.24 -10.35
CA GLU A 265 -5.09 23.04 -9.03
C GLU A 265 -5.04 21.57 -8.61
N THR A 266 -4.57 21.33 -7.39
CA THR A 266 -4.59 20.00 -6.78
C THR A 266 -6.01 19.52 -6.51
N GLN A 267 -6.33 18.36 -7.07
CA GLN A 267 -7.62 17.70 -6.90
C GLN A 267 -7.55 16.62 -5.81
N ILE A 268 -6.46 15.85 -5.77
CA ILE A 268 -6.23 14.77 -4.80
C ILE A 268 -4.79 14.85 -4.34
N PHE A 269 -4.55 14.63 -3.05
CA PHE A 269 -3.21 14.45 -2.51
C PHE A 269 -2.92 12.96 -2.32
N GLN A 270 -1.70 12.51 -2.58
CA GLN A 270 -1.20 11.22 -2.15
C GLN A 270 -0.12 11.43 -1.10
N LEU A 271 -0.30 10.78 0.05
CA LEU A 271 0.73 10.62 1.07
C LEU A 271 1.09 9.14 1.16
N THR A 272 2.38 8.86 1.10
CA THR A 272 2.93 7.51 1.19
C THR A 272 3.87 7.44 2.37
N SER A 273 3.68 6.44 3.22
CA SER A 273 4.56 6.12 4.34
C SER A 273 4.63 4.60 4.46
N SER A 274 5.85 4.08 4.41
CA SER A 274 6.14 2.65 4.43
C SER A 274 7.51 2.43 5.08
N ALA A 275 7.76 1.24 5.63
CA ALA A 275 8.91 0.88 6.48
C ALA A 275 8.83 1.33 7.95
N LEU A 276 7.70 1.12 8.62
CA LEU A 276 7.66 1.23 10.09
C LEU A 276 8.46 0.10 10.75
N THR A 277 8.23 -1.14 10.30
CA THR A 277 8.89 -2.35 10.83
C THR A 277 9.70 -3.11 9.78
N SER A 278 9.50 -2.83 8.49
CA SER A 278 10.31 -3.40 7.41
C SER A 278 11.58 -2.59 7.16
N SER A 279 12.55 -3.22 6.51
CA SER A 279 13.77 -2.53 6.08
C SER A 279 13.41 -1.51 4.99
N PRO A 280 13.87 -0.25 5.09
CA PRO A 280 13.68 0.72 4.03
C PRO A 280 14.34 0.25 2.73
N VAL A 281 13.81 0.72 1.60
CA VAL A 281 14.39 0.44 0.28
C VAL A 281 15.86 0.89 0.23
N PRO A 282 16.79 0.10 -0.31
CA PRO A 282 18.19 0.50 -0.38
C PRO A 282 18.41 1.84 -1.09
N GLY A 283 19.24 2.71 -0.50
CA GLY A 283 19.44 4.08 -1.00
C GLY A 283 19.96 4.19 -2.44
N PHE A 284 20.70 3.18 -2.92
CA PHE A 284 21.16 3.15 -4.31
C PHE A 284 20.01 2.95 -5.30
N ILE A 285 18.95 2.22 -4.92
CA ILE A 285 17.74 2.04 -5.73
C ILE A 285 17.02 3.38 -5.85
N VAL A 286 16.89 4.13 -4.75
CA VAL A 286 16.33 5.49 -4.77
C VAL A 286 17.12 6.42 -5.69
N GLY A 287 18.46 6.35 -5.64
CA GLY A 287 19.32 7.10 -6.53
C GLY A 287 19.06 6.80 -8.01
N LEU A 288 18.86 5.53 -8.35
CA LEU A 288 18.59 5.08 -9.71
C LEU A 288 17.17 5.47 -10.19
N LYS A 289 16.15 5.28 -9.34
CA LYS A 289 14.78 5.77 -9.59
C LYS A 289 14.77 7.27 -9.86
N ARG A 290 15.52 8.05 -9.08
CA ARG A 290 15.65 9.50 -9.26
C ARG A 290 16.18 9.89 -10.64
N VAL A 291 17.23 9.22 -11.12
CA VAL A 291 17.79 9.49 -12.47
C VAL A 291 16.75 9.15 -13.55
N ILE A 292 16.07 8.03 -13.43
CA ILE A 292 15.03 7.61 -14.38
C ILE A 292 13.86 8.61 -14.40
N SER A 293 13.47 9.12 -13.23
CA SER A 293 12.37 10.08 -13.08
C SER A 293 12.56 11.36 -13.89
N TRP A 294 13.80 11.75 -14.22
CA TRP A 294 14.08 12.93 -15.06
C TRP A 294 13.60 12.77 -16.50
N PHE A 295 13.46 11.52 -16.96
CA PHE A 295 13.02 11.20 -18.31
C PHE A 295 11.55 10.73 -18.35
N GLN A 296 10.92 10.61 -17.18
CA GLN A 296 9.52 10.22 -17.09
C GLN A 296 8.62 11.38 -17.44
N LYS A 297 7.65 11.10 -18.32
CA LYS A 297 6.53 12.01 -18.56
C LYS A 297 5.55 11.89 -17.41
N GLN A 298 4.83 12.97 -17.15
CA GLN A 298 3.68 12.94 -16.26
C GLN A 298 2.68 11.89 -16.74
N GLU A 299 2.19 11.12 -15.79
CA GLU A 299 1.09 10.19 -15.99
C GLU A 299 -0.21 10.95 -16.24
N GLN A 300 -1.01 10.39 -17.14
CA GLN A 300 -2.31 10.93 -17.52
C GLN A 300 -3.39 10.02 -16.95
N PHE A 301 -4.26 10.60 -16.12
CA PHE A 301 -5.38 9.88 -15.52
C PHE A 301 -6.67 10.04 -16.31
N GLY A 302 -6.67 10.84 -17.38
CA GLY A 302 -7.85 11.18 -18.17
C GLY A 302 -8.55 12.45 -17.67
N ALA A 303 -9.46 13.01 -18.49
CA ALA A 303 -10.19 14.25 -18.17
C ALA A 303 -9.30 15.46 -17.79
N GLY A 304 -8.10 15.54 -18.38
CA GLY A 304 -7.13 16.59 -18.07
C GLY A 304 -6.40 16.42 -16.73
N LEU A 305 -6.59 15.30 -16.03
CA LEU A 305 -5.92 15.02 -14.76
C LEU A 305 -4.54 14.39 -14.98
N VAL A 306 -3.53 14.93 -14.30
CA VAL A 306 -2.14 14.46 -14.39
C VAL A 306 -1.50 14.32 -13.01
N ASP A 307 -0.43 13.54 -12.91
CA ASP A 307 0.33 13.41 -11.69
C ASP A 307 1.32 14.57 -11.49
N LYS A 308 1.67 14.83 -10.23
CA LYS A 308 2.75 15.71 -9.84
C LYS A 308 3.40 15.16 -8.58
N ILE A 309 4.53 14.49 -8.75
CA ILE A 309 5.32 13.96 -7.63
C ILE A 309 6.08 15.10 -6.93
N THR A 310 5.65 15.43 -5.72
CA THR A 310 6.14 16.59 -4.96
C THR A 310 7.23 16.19 -3.98
N GLY A 311 7.01 15.13 -3.21
CA GLY A 311 7.90 14.72 -2.12
C GLY A 311 7.72 15.53 -0.84
N TYR A 312 8.71 15.41 0.04
CA TYR A 312 8.74 16.04 1.35
C TYR A 312 9.89 17.04 1.48
N LYS A 313 9.74 17.97 2.42
CA LYS A 313 10.76 18.91 2.88
C LYS A 313 11.02 18.69 4.36
N LYS A 314 12.28 18.48 4.74
CA LYS A 314 12.72 18.33 6.12
C LYS A 314 12.60 19.67 6.85
N VAL A 315 12.06 19.65 8.06
CA VAL A 315 11.80 20.86 8.84
C VAL A 315 13.11 21.52 9.30
N SER A 316 14.09 20.73 9.73
CA SER A 316 15.29 21.24 10.41
C SER A 316 16.26 22.01 9.50
N ASP A 317 16.41 21.59 8.24
CA ASP A 317 17.42 22.13 7.31
C ASP A 317 16.85 22.47 5.94
N GLY A 318 15.55 22.25 5.72
CA GLY A 318 14.88 22.50 4.45
C GLY A 318 15.24 21.52 3.33
N LYS A 319 15.96 20.43 3.61
CA LYS A 319 16.30 19.40 2.60
C LYS A 319 15.04 18.83 1.98
N GLU A 320 15.02 18.70 0.66
CA GLU A 320 13.89 18.13 -0.07
C GLU A 320 14.22 16.73 -0.61
N SER A 321 13.24 15.83 -0.56
CA SER A 321 13.33 14.51 -1.20
C SER A 321 12.00 14.07 -1.77
N ARG A 322 12.02 13.48 -2.98
CA ARG A 322 10.83 12.86 -3.60
C ARG A 322 10.51 11.47 -3.02
N GLU A 323 11.52 10.81 -2.48
CA GLU A 323 11.43 9.48 -1.88
C GLU A 323 12.38 9.44 -0.67
N ILE A 324 11.89 8.99 0.48
CA ILE A 324 12.66 8.88 1.72
C ILE A 324 12.74 7.40 2.08
N ALA A 325 13.96 6.87 2.02
CA ALA A 325 14.29 5.50 2.37
C ALA A 325 14.81 5.39 3.81
N LEU A 326 13.97 5.77 4.77
CA LEU A 326 14.24 5.65 6.21
C LEU A 326 13.05 4.99 6.87
N ASN A 327 13.24 4.43 8.06
CA ASN A 327 12.09 3.99 8.86
C ASN A 327 11.22 5.21 9.17
N ASN A 328 9.91 5.10 8.94
CA ASN A 328 9.02 6.24 9.06
C ASN A 328 7.59 5.86 9.45
N TRP A 329 6.87 6.85 9.95
CA TRP A 329 5.41 6.83 10.03
C TRP A 329 4.84 8.21 9.66
N LEU A 330 3.61 8.19 9.18
CA LEU A 330 2.83 9.39 8.89
C LEU A 330 1.87 9.69 10.03
N GLU A 331 1.97 10.88 10.58
CA GLU A 331 1.03 11.46 11.53
C GLU A 331 0.09 12.43 10.80
N LEU A 332 -1.20 12.36 11.11
CA LEU A 332 -2.23 13.24 10.56
C LEU A 332 -2.93 13.95 11.72
N GLU A 333 -2.62 15.23 11.93
CA GLU A 333 -3.29 16.04 12.94
C GLU A 333 -4.46 16.79 12.30
N SER A 334 -5.61 16.87 12.99
CA SER A 334 -6.74 17.68 12.55
C SER A 334 -7.10 18.76 13.56
N VAL A 335 -7.10 20.02 13.11
CA VAL A 335 -7.52 21.17 13.91
C VAL A 335 -8.51 21.99 13.10
N ALA A 336 -9.69 22.23 13.68
CA ALA A 336 -10.79 22.97 13.05
C ALA A 336 -11.13 22.46 11.62
N GLY A 337 -11.02 21.15 11.38
CA GLY A 337 -11.30 20.52 10.08
C GLY A 337 -10.23 20.70 9.01
N GLN A 338 -9.11 21.36 9.32
CA GLN A 338 -7.89 21.31 8.52
C GLN A 338 -7.07 20.08 8.91
N ILE A 339 -6.21 19.63 7.99
CA ILE A 339 -5.36 18.45 8.16
C ILE A 339 -3.90 18.90 8.05
N TYR A 340 -3.05 18.44 8.96
CA TYR A 340 -1.64 18.78 9.04
C TYR A 340 -0.81 17.50 9.07
N PRO A 341 -0.35 17.02 7.91
CA PRO A 341 0.45 15.81 7.81
C PRO A 341 1.90 16.06 8.25
N SER A 342 2.44 15.16 9.07
CA SER A 342 3.84 15.12 9.46
C SER A 342 4.40 13.73 9.23
N LEU A 343 5.43 13.63 8.41
CA LEU A 343 6.19 12.40 8.28
C LEU A 343 7.35 12.43 9.27
N TRP A 344 7.39 11.45 10.15
CA TRP A 344 8.49 11.25 11.08
C TRP A 344 9.39 10.16 10.55
N CYS A 345 10.69 10.42 10.54
CA CYS A 345 11.71 9.48 10.07
C CYS A 345 12.73 9.22 11.15
N LEU A 346 13.14 7.97 11.30
CA LEU A 346 14.22 7.54 12.18
C LEU A 346 15.44 7.17 11.32
N PRO A 347 16.50 7.99 11.29
CA PRO A 347 17.68 7.71 10.46
C PRO A 347 18.47 6.48 10.90
N SER A 348 18.52 6.24 12.21
CA SER A 348 19.15 5.08 12.84
C SER A 348 18.61 4.92 14.26
N GLU A 349 18.81 3.75 14.88
CA GLU A 349 18.30 3.43 16.23
C GLU A 349 18.68 4.46 17.30
N ASN A 350 19.82 5.13 17.16
CA ASN A 350 20.33 6.12 18.13
C ASN A 350 20.20 7.57 17.65
N ALA A 351 19.53 7.82 16.52
CA ALA A 351 19.35 9.16 15.99
C ALA A 351 18.10 9.83 16.56
N SER A 352 18.10 11.16 16.62
CA SER A 352 16.89 11.94 16.85
C SER A 352 15.91 11.75 15.69
N LEU A 353 14.61 11.77 16.00
CA LEU A 353 13.58 11.77 14.98
C LEU A 353 13.68 13.01 14.10
N GLU A 354 13.58 12.78 12.80
CA GLU A 354 13.55 13.82 11.79
C GLU A 354 12.12 14.04 11.35
N ARG A 355 11.70 15.30 11.30
CA ARG A 355 10.37 15.69 10.83
C ARG A 355 10.42 16.22 9.42
N TRP A 356 9.48 15.76 8.60
CA TRP A 356 9.34 16.08 7.19
C TRP A 356 7.89 16.46 6.88
N LEU A 357 7.69 17.50 6.08
CA LEU A 357 6.37 17.99 5.66
C LEU A 357 6.17 17.75 4.16
N PRO A 358 5.00 17.29 3.70
CA PRO A 358 4.71 17.22 2.27
C PRO A 358 4.89 18.60 1.65
N LYS A 359 5.55 18.68 0.49
CA LYS A 359 5.78 19.98 -0.14
C LYS A 359 4.45 20.67 -0.46
N GLY A 360 4.35 21.95 -0.09
CA GLY A 360 3.13 22.75 -0.26
C GLY A 360 2.18 22.70 0.94
N TRP A 361 2.49 21.92 1.98
CA TRP A 361 1.73 21.87 3.23
C TRP A 361 2.43 22.67 4.34
N VAL A 362 1.63 23.16 5.27
CA VAL A 362 2.06 23.78 6.53
C VAL A 362 1.79 22.83 7.70
N SER A 363 2.43 23.06 8.85
CA SER A 363 2.30 22.23 10.06
C SER A 363 1.78 23.05 11.24
N LEU A 364 1.19 22.40 12.24
CA LEU A 364 0.84 23.04 13.53
C LEU A 364 2.01 23.10 14.51
N LEU A 365 2.89 22.10 14.47
CA LEU A 365 4.03 21.94 15.38
C LEU A 365 5.30 22.63 14.85
N ASP A 366 5.22 23.90 14.46
CA ASP A 366 6.45 24.60 14.10
C ASP A 366 7.21 24.93 15.42
N ASP A 367 8.37 24.28 15.61
CA ASP A 367 9.43 24.49 16.64
C ASP A 367 9.60 23.55 17.86
N MET A 368 9.48 22.21 17.76
CA MET A 368 10.08 21.31 18.78
C MET A 368 10.62 19.98 18.20
N PRO A 369 11.92 19.63 18.35
CA PRO A 369 12.37 18.26 18.14
C PRO A 369 11.85 17.35 19.26
N LEU A 370 11.16 16.26 18.90
CA LEU A 370 10.81 15.19 19.84
C LEU A 370 12.08 14.45 20.25
N VAL A 371 12.43 14.51 21.53
CA VAL A 371 13.49 13.65 22.10
C VAL A 371 12.87 12.27 22.32
N VAL A 372 13.32 11.29 21.53
CA VAL A 372 13.01 9.88 21.79
C VAL A 372 13.66 9.52 23.12
N ARG A 373 12.84 9.25 24.14
CA ARG A 373 13.35 8.68 25.39
C ARG A 373 13.52 7.18 25.15
N SER A 374 14.74 6.71 25.44
CA SER A 374 15.16 5.31 25.41
C SER A 374 14.29 4.42 26.28
#